data_AF-A0A2P6N7D3-F1
#
_entry.id   AF-A0A2P6N7D3-F1
#
_cell.length_a   1.000
_cell.length_b   1.000
_cell.length_c   1.000
_cell.angle_alpha   90.00
_cell.angle_beta   90.00
_cell.angle_gamma   90.00
#
_symmetry.space_group_name_H-M   'P 1'
#
loop_
_entity.id
_entity.type
_entity.pdbx_description
1 polymer ?
#
loop_
_entity_poly.entity_id
_entity_poly.type
_entity_poly.pdbx_seq_one_letter_code
_entity_poly.pdbx_strand_id
1 'polypeptide(L)'
;MLARCSSRLKLLPKTPFQRRYSDAVDFSRPKTKDLRATVTPAGVHIFVSMRNRFNNAWPYDFGPKEVGDKDAELVVSVKKTAEACGAERPMVTAYEETSRWWPEYEGRDIIIYPHNIMLKNVTDSDMQQRITQVLQDKETKEDDLTKTLKGEKYIFVCTHGNRDARCGHCGPALVYNLQEEINKRGIEDVYVRGCSHVGGHAYAGNVLMYPQMDWFGYVSPEHVKSVIDHSSSGKAKEEMPEDLKSLWRGNIHLNKDEQKEFYATLNQK
;
A
#
# COMPACT_ATOMS: atom_id res chain seq x y z
N MET A 1 -21.12 17.76 45.26
CA MET A 1 -21.78 17.13 44.10
C MET A 1 -21.18 17.72 42.83
N LEU A 2 -20.22 17.03 42.21
CA LEU A 2 -19.66 17.41 40.91
C LEU A 2 -20.44 16.66 39.82
N ALA A 3 -21.20 17.39 39.00
CA ALA A 3 -21.97 16.83 37.90
C ALA A 3 -21.03 16.38 36.78
N ARG A 4 -21.05 15.07 36.48
CA ARG A 4 -20.37 14.49 35.32
C ARG A 4 -21.06 14.95 34.03
N CYS A 5 -20.40 15.77 33.23
CA CYS A 5 -20.83 16.05 31.87
C CYS A 5 -20.39 14.88 30.97
N SER A 6 -21.31 13.96 30.70
CA SER A 6 -21.14 12.92 29.69
C SER A 6 -21.45 13.54 28.32
N SER A 7 -20.43 14.06 27.64
CA SER A 7 -20.55 14.44 26.24
C SER A 7 -20.56 13.17 25.39
N ARG A 8 -21.74 12.65 25.07
CA ARG A 8 -21.93 11.75 23.92
C ARG A 8 -21.37 12.46 22.69
N LEU A 9 -20.23 12.00 22.15
CA LEU A 9 -19.81 12.33 20.80
C LEU A 9 -20.99 11.95 19.88
N LYS A 10 -21.74 12.94 19.39
CA LYS A 10 -22.71 12.71 18.32
C LYS A 10 -21.88 12.40 17.08
N LEU A 11 -21.94 11.14 16.62
CA LEU A 11 -21.36 10.72 15.35
C LEU A 11 -21.89 11.68 14.26
N LEU A 12 -20.98 12.39 13.60
CA LEU A 12 -21.33 13.26 12.49
C LEU A 12 -21.94 12.40 11.36
N PRO A 13 -22.95 12.91 10.63
CA PRO A 13 -23.55 12.17 9.53
C PRO A 13 -22.52 11.89 8.43
N LYS A 14 -22.51 10.66 7.90
CA LYS A 14 -21.61 10.24 6.82
C LYS A 14 -21.73 11.16 5.59
N THR A 15 -20.62 11.65 5.08
CA THR A 15 -20.54 12.40 3.81
C THR A 15 -21.06 11.55 2.64
N PRO A 16 -21.42 12.14 1.49
CA PRO A 16 -21.82 11.39 0.29
C PRO A 16 -20.78 10.35 -0.15
N PHE A 17 -19.49 10.67 0.02
CA PHE A 17 -18.38 9.72 -0.20
C PHE A 17 -18.42 8.56 0.80
N GLN A 18 -18.58 8.86 2.08
CA GLN A 18 -18.70 7.85 3.14
C GLN A 18 -19.92 6.94 2.92
N ARG A 19 -21.07 7.48 2.49
CA ARG A 19 -22.27 6.70 2.15
C ARG A 19 -22.10 5.79 0.94
N ARG A 20 -21.36 6.23 -0.09
CA ARG A 20 -21.12 5.44 -1.30
C ARG A 20 -20.35 4.15 -1.00
N TYR A 21 -19.46 4.19 -0.01
CA TYR A 21 -18.52 3.11 0.26
C TYR A 21 -18.79 2.35 1.57
N SER A 22 -19.72 2.82 2.40
CA SER A 22 -19.99 2.18 3.70
C SER A 22 -21.02 1.05 3.67
N ASP A 23 -21.95 0.99 2.71
CA ASP A 23 -23.11 0.08 2.84
C ASP A 23 -23.55 -0.60 1.52
N ALA A 24 -22.86 -0.44 0.38
CA ALA A 24 -23.35 -0.91 -0.93
C ALA A 24 -22.31 -1.44 -1.94
N VAL A 25 -21.07 -1.72 -1.53
CA VAL A 25 -20.05 -2.27 -2.45
C VAL A 25 -20.09 -3.80 -2.42
N ASP A 26 -20.26 -4.40 -3.59
CA ASP A 26 -20.32 -5.86 -3.72
C ASP A 26 -18.90 -6.48 -3.70
N PHE A 27 -18.58 -7.13 -2.59
CA PHE A 27 -17.37 -7.92 -2.43
C PHE A 27 -17.54 -9.39 -2.82
N SER A 28 -18.73 -9.81 -3.27
CA SER A 28 -19.00 -11.19 -3.66
C SER A 28 -18.07 -11.69 -4.77
N ARG A 29 -17.74 -12.98 -4.70
CA ARG A 29 -16.84 -13.66 -5.64
C ARG A 29 -17.47 -14.98 -6.07
N PRO A 30 -18.24 -15.00 -7.17
CA PRO A 30 -18.88 -16.24 -7.65
C PRO A 30 -17.88 -17.34 -8.02
N LYS A 31 -16.65 -16.94 -8.37
CA LYS A 31 -15.50 -17.82 -8.60
C LYS A 31 -14.28 -17.20 -7.95
N THR A 32 -13.58 -17.99 -7.14
CA THR A 32 -12.26 -17.65 -6.60
C THR A 32 -11.19 -18.41 -7.37
N LYS A 33 -10.00 -17.82 -7.46
CA LYS A 33 -8.79 -18.46 -7.96
C LYS A 33 -7.88 -18.75 -6.79
N ASP A 34 -6.96 -19.69 -6.99
CA ASP A 34 -5.94 -20.02 -6.01
C ASP A 34 -5.03 -18.82 -5.74
N LEU A 35 -4.93 -18.40 -4.48
CA LEU A 35 -4.09 -17.28 -4.04
C LEU A 35 -2.64 -17.69 -3.79
N ARG A 36 -2.36 -18.99 -3.62
CA ARG A 36 -1.11 -19.53 -3.09
C ARG A 36 0.09 -19.14 -3.93
N ALA A 37 1.08 -18.53 -3.29
CA ALA A 37 2.35 -18.12 -3.90
C ALA A 37 2.18 -17.30 -5.19
N THR A 38 1.14 -16.45 -5.26
CA THR A 38 0.84 -15.64 -6.45
C THR A 38 1.62 -14.33 -6.50
N VAL A 39 2.29 -13.91 -5.43
CA VAL A 39 3.11 -12.70 -5.40
C VAL A 39 4.42 -12.92 -6.16
N THR A 40 4.72 -12.05 -7.10
CA THR A 40 6.02 -12.06 -7.79
C THR A 40 7.07 -11.52 -6.83
N PRO A 41 8.15 -12.27 -6.52
CA PRO A 41 9.16 -11.77 -5.61
C PRO A 41 9.98 -10.64 -6.23
N ALA A 42 10.46 -9.74 -5.40
CA ALA A 42 11.27 -8.57 -5.74
C ALA A 42 12.24 -8.29 -4.59
N GLY A 43 13.48 -7.90 -4.92
CA GLY A 43 14.48 -7.50 -3.93
C GLY A 43 14.27 -6.07 -3.41
N VAL A 44 13.54 -5.24 -4.16
CA VAL A 44 13.15 -3.90 -3.74
C VAL A 44 11.74 -3.57 -4.24
N HIS A 45 10.95 -2.90 -3.40
CA HIS A 45 9.70 -2.27 -3.80
C HIS A 45 9.76 -0.78 -3.49
N ILE A 46 9.65 0.03 -4.55
CA ILE A 46 9.70 1.49 -4.49
C ILE A 46 8.29 2.04 -4.72
N PHE A 47 7.78 2.79 -3.77
CA PHE A 47 6.49 3.46 -3.87
C PHE A 47 6.71 4.92 -4.25
N VAL A 48 6.05 5.38 -5.31
CA VAL A 48 6.14 6.76 -5.79
C VAL A 48 4.81 7.45 -5.55
N SER A 49 4.81 8.53 -4.76
CA SER A 49 3.60 9.30 -4.53
C SER A 49 3.10 9.92 -5.83
N MET A 50 1.78 10.03 -5.97
CA MET A 50 1.15 10.73 -7.07
C MET A 50 0.20 11.78 -6.56
N ARG A 51 0.31 12.98 -7.13
CA ARG A 51 -0.57 14.09 -6.82
C ARG A 51 -1.91 13.87 -7.49
N ASN A 52 -2.97 14.21 -6.77
CA ASN A 52 -4.28 14.44 -7.34
C ASN A 52 -4.90 13.24 -8.09
N ARG A 53 -4.80 12.03 -7.53
CA ARG A 53 -5.47 10.83 -8.03
C ARG A 53 -6.78 10.54 -7.27
N PHE A 54 -7.53 11.59 -6.91
CA PHE A 54 -8.87 11.41 -6.32
C PHE A 54 -9.73 10.57 -7.27
N ASN A 55 -10.47 9.61 -6.72
CA ASN A 55 -11.47 8.81 -7.45
C ASN A 55 -10.91 7.86 -8.53
N ASN A 56 -9.79 7.17 -8.26
CA ASN A 56 -9.22 6.11 -9.11
C ASN A 56 -8.67 6.55 -10.48
N ALA A 57 -8.31 7.83 -10.64
CA ALA A 57 -7.83 8.41 -11.89
C ALA A 57 -6.36 8.03 -12.23
N TRP A 58 -6.00 6.77 -12.05
CA TRP A 58 -4.69 6.23 -12.44
C TRP A 58 -4.55 6.20 -13.96
N PRO A 59 -3.37 6.48 -14.55
CA PRO A 59 -3.16 6.20 -15.96
C PRO A 59 -3.33 4.69 -16.23
N TYR A 60 -3.80 4.31 -17.42
CA TYR A 60 -4.18 2.91 -17.70
C TYR A 60 -2.97 1.97 -17.54
N ASP A 61 -1.80 2.46 -17.94
CA ASP A 61 -0.51 1.84 -17.65
C ASP A 61 0.50 2.92 -17.24
N PHE A 62 1.68 2.53 -16.75
CA PHE A 62 2.82 3.45 -16.58
C PHE A 62 3.86 3.25 -17.68
N GLY A 63 3.43 2.73 -18.84
CA GLY A 63 4.28 2.39 -19.96
C GLY A 63 4.43 3.52 -20.99
N PRO A 64 5.23 3.32 -22.05
CA PRO A 64 5.55 4.33 -23.07
C PRO A 64 4.36 4.81 -23.92
N LYS A 65 3.14 4.33 -23.63
CA LYS A 65 1.91 4.75 -24.30
C LYS A 65 1.27 6.00 -23.67
N GLU A 66 1.72 6.40 -22.49
CA GLU A 66 1.27 7.60 -21.76
C GLU A 66 2.23 8.79 -21.99
N VAL A 67 2.62 9.04 -23.24
CA VAL A 67 3.57 10.11 -23.58
C VAL A 67 3.03 11.47 -23.12
N GLY A 68 3.78 12.18 -22.26
CA GLY A 68 3.40 13.48 -21.71
C GLY A 68 2.76 13.45 -20.31
N ASP A 69 2.49 12.28 -19.72
CA ASP A 69 2.18 12.18 -18.29
C ASP A 69 3.48 12.12 -17.46
N LYS A 70 3.85 13.25 -16.88
CA LYS A 70 5.06 13.38 -16.04
C LYS A 70 5.09 12.42 -14.85
N ASP A 71 3.94 12.06 -14.28
CA ASP A 71 3.91 11.10 -13.16
C ASP A 71 4.21 9.68 -13.66
N ALA A 72 3.74 9.32 -14.85
CA ALA A 72 4.04 8.03 -15.46
C ALA A 72 5.52 7.94 -15.87
N GLU A 73 6.06 9.01 -16.45
CA GLU A 73 7.48 9.13 -16.79
C GLU A 73 8.38 9.00 -15.56
N LEU A 74 7.98 9.58 -14.42
CA LEU A 74 8.72 9.44 -13.17
C LEU A 74 8.75 7.99 -12.68
N VAL A 75 7.62 7.26 -12.68
CA VAL A 75 7.57 5.83 -12.29
C VAL A 75 8.52 4.99 -13.15
N VAL A 76 8.54 5.24 -14.46
CA VAL A 76 9.48 4.57 -15.39
C VAL A 76 10.93 4.91 -15.05
N SER A 77 11.21 6.18 -14.77
CA SER A 77 12.56 6.66 -14.49
C SER A 77 13.09 6.09 -13.18
N VAL A 78 12.27 6.06 -12.13
CA VAL A 78 12.58 5.41 -10.85
C VAL A 78 12.94 3.94 -11.04
N LYS A 79 12.17 3.21 -11.86
CA LYS A 79 12.45 1.80 -12.15
C LYS A 79 13.80 1.64 -12.85
N LYS A 80 14.06 2.43 -13.89
CA LYS A 80 15.34 2.41 -14.62
C LYS A 80 16.52 2.73 -13.72
N THR A 81 16.37 3.70 -12.81
CA THR A 81 17.42 4.03 -11.83
C THR A 81 17.71 2.84 -10.92
N ALA A 82 16.67 2.17 -10.40
CA ALA A 82 16.86 1.01 -9.54
C ALA A 82 17.55 -0.15 -10.29
N GLU A 83 17.16 -0.41 -11.54
CA GLU A 83 17.79 -1.41 -12.40
C GLU A 83 19.27 -1.07 -12.66
N ALA A 84 19.58 0.20 -12.96
CA ALA A 84 20.95 0.67 -13.17
C ALA A 84 21.83 0.56 -11.92
N CYS A 85 21.24 0.60 -10.72
CA CYS A 85 21.94 0.36 -9.45
C CYS A 85 22.17 -1.12 -9.15
N GLY A 86 21.68 -2.04 -10.00
CA GLY A 86 21.78 -3.48 -9.78
C GLY A 86 20.76 -4.03 -8.79
N ALA A 87 19.67 -3.30 -8.51
CA ALA A 87 18.61 -3.81 -7.64
C ALA A 87 18.00 -5.08 -8.23
N GLU A 88 17.80 -6.12 -7.40
CA GLU A 88 17.22 -7.37 -7.88
C GLU A 88 15.72 -7.22 -8.11
N ARG A 89 15.28 -7.34 -9.37
CA ARG A 89 13.86 -7.35 -9.77
C ARG A 89 13.06 -6.18 -9.16
N PRO A 90 13.45 -4.91 -9.41
CA PRO A 90 12.81 -3.77 -8.76
C PRO A 90 11.35 -3.65 -9.17
N MET A 91 10.49 -3.54 -8.16
CA MET A 91 9.08 -3.22 -8.34
C MET A 91 8.86 -1.74 -8.04
N VAL A 92 8.04 -1.07 -8.87
CA VAL A 92 7.64 0.31 -8.64
C VAL A 92 6.13 0.40 -8.66
N THR A 93 5.55 0.99 -7.62
CA THR A 93 4.10 1.17 -7.48
C THR A 93 3.80 2.62 -7.17
N ALA A 94 2.82 3.19 -7.86
CA ALA A 94 2.35 4.51 -7.52
C ALA A 94 1.35 4.44 -6.36
N TYR A 95 1.34 5.45 -5.48
CA TYR A 95 0.37 5.54 -4.40
C TYR A 95 -0.22 6.94 -4.26
N GLU A 96 -1.42 7.01 -3.70
CA GLU A 96 -2.14 8.25 -3.46
C GLU A 96 -1.44 9.02 -2.33
N GLU A 97 -0.92 10.22 -2.63
CA GLU A 97 -0.44 11.11 -1.58
C GLU A 97 -1.64 11.76 -0.87
N THR A 98 -1.65 11.72 0.46
CA THR A 98 -2.67 12.45 1.25
C THR A 98 -2.04 13.57 2.06
N SER A 99 -0.73 13.76 1.97
CA SER A 99 -0.05 14.76 2.78
C SER A 99 -0.51 16.16 2.37
N ARG A 100 -1.09 16.86 3.35
CA ARG A 100 -1.63 18.23 3.28
C ARG A 100 -0.54 19.30 3.05
N TRP A 101 0.70 18.90 2.79
CA TRP A 101 1.85 19.79 2.62
C TRP A 101 1.80 20.45 1.24
N TRP A 102 0.90 21.45 1.17
CA TRP A 102 0.96 22.76 0.50
C TRP A 102 1.43 22.86 -0.97
N PRO A 103 0.85 23.79 -1.76
CA PRO A 103 1.24 24.10 -3.15
C PRO A 103 2.71 24.51 -3.42
N GLU A 104 3.61 24.45 -2.43
CA GLU A 104 4.97 25.02 -2.52
C GLU A 104 6.02 24.06 -3.07
N TYR A 105 5.79 22.76 -2.94
CA TYR A 105 6.73 21.75 -3.41
C TYR A 105 6.30 21.25 -4.78
N GLU A 106 7.24 20.94 -5.67
CA GLU A 106 6.96 20.37 -7.01
C GLU A 106 7.24 18.86 -7.08
N GLY A 107 7.97 18.30 -6.11
CA GLY A 107 8.43 16.92 -6.11
C GLY A 107 7.42 15.86 -5.64
N ARG A 108 7.89 14.62 -5.48
CA ARG A 108 7.14 13.45 -5.03
C ARG A 108 7.83 12.79 -3.85
N ASP A 109 7.06 12.28 -2.91
CA ASP A 109 7.58 11.40 -1.87
C ASP A 109 7.79 9.98 -2.44
N ILE A 110 8.94 9.39 -2.16
CA ILE A 110 9.33 8.05 -2.60
C ILE A 110 9.67 7.20 -1.38
N ILE A 111 9.01 6.05 -1.23
CA ILE A 111 9.29 5.09 -0.15
C ILE A 111 10.02 3.88 -0.73
N ILE A 112 11.10 3.45 -0.08
CA ILE A 112 11.95 2.35 -0.54
C ILE A 112 11.99 1.26 0.52
N TYR A 113 11.45 0.08 0.19
CA TYR A 113 11.53 -1.14 1.00
C TYR A 113 12.45 -2.18 0.34
N PRO A 114 13.24 -2.97 1.09
CA PRO A 114 13.25 -3.11 2.56
C PRO A 114 14.03 -2.04 3.33
N HIS A 115 14.61 -1.04 2.66
CA HIS A 115 15.43 0.00 3.30
C HIS A 115 14.67 0.82 4.37
N ASN A 116 13.34 0.84 4.32
CA ASN A 116 12.47 1.61 5.22
C ASN A 116 12.78 3.11 5.20
N ILE A 117 13.12 3.64 4.03
CA ILE A 117 13.44 5.06 3.82
C ILE A 117 12.32 5.72 3.01
N MET A 118 11.95 6.93 3.42
CA MET A 118 11.12 7.86 2.66
C MET A 118 11.96 9.07 2.25
N LEU A 119 12.12 9.24 0.94
CA LEU A 119 12.67 10.43 0.32
C LEU A 119 11.51 11.40 0.04
N LYS A 120 11.49 12.54 0.72
CA LYS A 120 10.48 13.59 0.52
C LYS A 120 10.86 14.52 -0.61
N ASN A 121 9.84 15.07 -1.29
CA ASN A 121 9.98 16.10 -2.31
C ASN A 121 11.09 15.80 -3.35
N VAL A 122 11.12 14.58 -3.86
CA VAL A 122 12.02 14.16 -4.93
C VAL A 122 11.60 14.84 -6.24
N THR A 123 12.52 15.52 -6.90
CA THR A 123 12.31 16.19 -8.18
C THR A 123 13.05 15.45 -9.30
N ASP A 124 12.73 15.76 -10.55
CA ASP A 124 13.41 15.15 -11.70
C ASP A 124 14.93 15.37 -11.68
N SER A 125 15.39 16.48 -11.07
CA SER A 125 16.81 16.82 -11.00
C SER A 125 17.60 16.04 -9.95
N ASP A 126 16.97 15.60 -8.86
CA ASP A 126 17.65 14.92 -7.75
C ASP A 126 17.29 13.44 -7.60
N MET A 127 16.25 12.97 -8.30
CA MET A 127 15.70 11.61 -8.22
C MET A 127 16.77 10.52 -8.39
N GLN A 128 17.56 10.61 -9.46
CA GLN A 128 18.54 9.57 -9.75
C GLN A 128 19.59 9.47 -8.63
N GLN A 129 20.12 10.60 -8.19
CA GLN A 129 21.14 10.65 -7.13
C GLN A 129 20.59 10.07 -5.82
N ARG A 130 19.41 10.52 -5.39
CA ARG A 130 18.86 10.17 -4.08
C ARG A 130 18.43 8.70 -4.01
N ILE A 131 17.84 8.16 -5.06
CA ILE A 131 17.50 6.74 -5.13
C ILE A 131 18.77 5.89 -5.17
N THR A 132 19.75 6.28 -5.98
CA THR A 132 21.04 5.58 -6.06
C THR A 132 21.70 5.51 -4.69
N GLN A 133 21.70 6.63 -3.96
CA GLN A 133 22.25 6.70 -2.61
C GLN A 133 21.58 5.70 -1.67
N VAL A 134 20.24 5.63 -1.62
CA VAL A 134 19.54 4.68 -0.75
C VAL A 134 19.81 3.22 -1.14
N LEU A 135 19.88 2.92 -2.45
CA LEU A 135 20.08 1.55 -2.93
C LEU A 135 21.52 1.06 -2.80
N GLN A 136 22.50 1.96 -2.70
CA GLN A 136 23.93 1.63 -2.60
C GLN A 136 24.49 1.78 -1.18
N ASP A 137 23.98 2.73 -0.39
CA ASP A 137 24.43 2.96 0.98
C ASP A 137 23.73 2.02 1.97
N LYS A 138 24.53 1.38 2.82
CA LYS A 138 24.01 0.58 3.94
C LYS A 138 23.48 1.44 5.10
N GLU A 139 23.83 2.72 5.14
CA GLU A 139 23.42 3.66 6.18
C GLU A 139 23.03 5.01 5.55
N THR A 140 21.79 5.11 5.06
CA THR A 140 21.23 6.39 4.62
C THR A 140 21.11 7.34 5.82
N LYS A 141 21.73 8.53 5.72
CA LYS A 141 21.63 9.56 6.76
C LYS A 141 20.25 10.21 6.74
N GLU A 142 19.65 10.38 7.92
CA GLU A 142 18.40 11.12 8.07
C GLU A 142 18.65 12.63 7.94
N ASP A 143 17.77 13.31 7.21
CA ASP A 143 17.73 14.77 7.06
C ASP A 143 16.28 15.25 6.83
N ASP A 144 16.08 16.54 6.58
CA ASP A 144 14.74 17.13 6.40
C ASP A 144 13.94 16.47 5.26
N LEU A 145 14.65 16.00 4.22
CA LEU A 145 14.11 15.36 3.01
C LEU A 145 14.29 13.84 3.02
N THR A 146 14.99 13.25 3.97
CA THR A 146 15.28 11.82 4.04
C THR A 146 14.92 11.28 5.42
N LYS A 147 13.86 10.47 5.48
CA LYS A 147 13.26 9.99 6.72
C LYS A 147 13.33 8.47 6.80
N THR A 148 13.80 7.92 7.93
CA THR A 148 13.59 6.50 8.23
C THR A 148 12.18 6.29 8.78
N LEU A 149 11.47 5.29 8.26
CA LEU A 149 10.11 4.91 8.66
C LEU A 149 10.11 4.02 9.92
N LYS A 150 10.81 4.45 10.98
CA LYS A 150 10.93 3.68 12.22
C LYS A 150 9.58 3.56 12.92
N GLY A 151 9.04 2.33 12.98
CA GLY A 151 7.74 2.04 13.61
C GLY A 151 6.52 2.37 12.72
N GLU A 152 6.71 3.09 11.61
CA GLU A 152 5.62 3.44 10.70
C GLU A 152 5.30 2.27 9.77
N LYS A 153 4.03 1.88 9.75
CA LYS A 153 3.52 0.81 8.90
C LYS A 153 2.66 1.40 7.80
N TYR A 154 2.77 0.83 6.60
CA TYR A 154 1.97 1.23 5.44
C TYR A 154 1.12 0.07 4.96
N ILE A 155 -0.17 0.35 4.75
CA ILE A 155 -1.13 -0.54 4.12
C ILE A 155 -1.52 0.10 2.79
N PHE A 156 -1.05 -0.49 1.70
CA PHE A 156 -1.44 -0.07 0.35
C PHE A 156 -2.58 -0.95 -0.16
N VAL A 157 -3.59 -0.34 -0.75
CA VAL A 157 -4.74 -1.03 -1.32
C VAL A 157 -4.84 -0.70 -2.79
N CYS A 158 -4.88 -1.70 -3.67
CA CYS A 158 -5.01 -1.46 -5.10
C CYS A 158 -6.38 -0.82 -5.42
N THR A 159 -6.38 0.43 -5.91
CA THR A 159 -7.58 1.19 -6.32
C THR A 159 -7.62 1.41 -7.84
N HIS A 160 -6.80 0.69 -8.62
CA HIS A 160 -6.61 0.93 -10.04
C HIS A 160 -7.83 0.54 -10.92
N GLY A 161 -8.84 1.41 -10.98
CA GLY A 161 -10.08 1.21 -11.73
C GLY A 161 -9.96 1.18 -13.25
N ASN A 162 -9.06 1.97 -13.83
CA ASN A 162 -8.87 2.03 -15.28
C ASN A 162 -8.31 0.71 -15.85
N ARG A 163 -7.49 -0.01 -15.07
CA ARG A 163 -6.93 -1.31 -15.45
C ARG A 163 -7.75 -2.49 -14.91
N ASP A 164 -8.40 -2.31 -13.77
CA ASP A 164 -9.19 -3.34 -13.10
C ASP A 164 -10.43 -2.74 -12.45
N ALA A 165 -11.58 -2.94 -13.10
CA ALA A 165 -12.87 -2.47 -12.62
C ALA A 165 -13.20 -2.95 -11.20
N ARG A 166 -12.78 -4.17 -10.81
CA ARG A 166 -13.02 -4.68 -9.45
C ARG A 166 -12.12 -3.99 -8.43
N CYS A 167 -10.84 -3.76 -8.72
CA CYS A 167 -9.99 -2.96 -7.83
C CYS A 167 -10.49 -1.52 -7.72
N GLY A 168 -10.95 -0.91 -8.82
CA GLY A 168 -11.57 0.42 -8.78
C GLY A 168 -12.87 0.46 -7.96
N HIS A 169 -13.62 -0.63 -7.90
CA HIS A 169 -14.86 -0.69 -7.13
C HIS A 169 -14.64 -1.02 -5.65
N CYS A 170 -13.90 -2.11 -5.36
CA CYS A 170 -13.67 -2.61 -4.01
C CYS A 170 -12.58 -1.84 -3.24
N GLY A 171 -11.52 -1.41 -3.94
CA GLY A 171 -10.34 -0.80 -3.33
C GLY A 171 -10.66 0.47 -2.53
N PRO A 172 -11.38 1.46 -3.08
CA PRO A 172 -11.73 2.68 -2.34
C PRO A 172 -12.55 2.43 -1.08
N ALA A 173 -13.46 1.44 -1.12
CA ALA A 173 -14.22 1.05 0.07
C ALA A 173 -13.33 0.44 1.15
N LEU A 174 -12.35 -0.40 0.77
CA LEU A 174 -11.38 -0.93 1.72
C LEU A 174 -10.51 0.17 2.33
N VAL A 175 -9.98 1.08 1.51
CA VAL A 175 -9.20 2.24 2.00
C VAL A 175 -10.00 3.01 3.03
N TYR A 176 -11.26 3.34 2.73
CA TYR A 176 -12.13 4.04 3.65
C TYR A 176 -12.35 3.26 4.95
N ASN A 177 -12.75 2.00 4.89
CA ASN A 177 -13.04 1.21 6.08
C ASN A 177 -11.79 0.99 6.96
N LEU A 178 -10.61 0.81 6.37
CA LEU A 178 -9.35 0.70 7.09
C LEU A 178 -8.99 2.02 7.79
N GLN A 179 -9.13 3.15 7.11
CA GLN A 179 -8.88 4.47 7.71
C GLN A 179 -9.85 4.79 8.86
N GLU A 180 -11.14 4.47 8.70
CA GLU A 180 -12.12 4.66 9.76
C GLU A 180 -11.83 3.79 10.98
N GLU A 181 -11.40 2.54 10.79
CA GLU A 181 -11.05 1.65 11.89
C GLU A 181 -9.77 2.12 12.62
N ILE A 182 -8.76 2.61 11.89
CA ILE A 182 -7.56 3.25 12.47
C ILE A 182 -7.96 4.46 13.33
N ASN A 183 -8.77 5.37 12.76
CA ASN A 183 -9.24 6.57 13.46
C ASN A 183 -10.05 6.22 14.72
N LYS A 184 -10.93 5.22 14.61
CA LYS A 184 -11.76 4.75 15.73
C LYS A 184 -10.92 4.15 16.86
N ARG A 185 -9.82 3.48 16.54
CA ARG A 185 -8.89 2.90 17.52
C ARG A 185 -7.83 3.88 18.03
N GLY A 186 -7.68 5.04 17.39
CA GLY A 186 -6.64 6.02 17.72
C GLY A 186 -5.24 5.50 17.41
N ILE A 187 -5.07 4.73 16.33
CA ILE A 187 -3.76 4.23 15.90
C ILE A 187 -3.06 5.33 15.08
N GLU A 188 -1.85 5.71 15.49
CA GLU A 188 -1.12 6.85 14.89
C GLU A 188 0.03 6.43 13.95
N ASP A 189 0.50 5.19 14.06
CA ASP A 189 1.68 4.67 13.35
C ASP A 189 1.35 3.80 12.13
N VAL A 190 0.07 3.67 11.77
CA VAL A 190 -0.40 2.89 10.60
C VAL A 190 -1.03 3.82 9.57
N TYR A 191 -0.50 3.80 8.35
CA TYR A 191 -0.95 4.64 7.24
C TYR A 191 -1.58 3.80 6.14
N VAL A 192 -2.82 4.14 5.76
CA VAL A 192 -3.52 3.45 4.66
C VAL A 192 -3.57 4.36 3.44
N ARG A 193 -3.17 3.84 2.28
CA ARG A 193 -3.16 4.56 0.99
C ARG A 193 -3.72 3.70 -0.14
N GLY A 194 -4.41 4.34 -1.08
CA GLY A 194 -4.69 3.73 -2.38
C GLY A 194 -3.41 3.61 -3.20
N CYS A 195 -3.29 2.55 -4.00
CA CYS A 195 -2.16 2.36 -4.90
C CYS A 195 -2.59 1.91 -6.28
N SER A 196 -1.67 2.06 -7.23
CA SER A 196 -1.83 1.59 -8.58
C SER A 196 -1.82 0.06 -8.67
N HIS A 197 -1.91 -0.46 -9.89
CA HIS A 197 -2.00 -1.89 -10.12
C HIS A 197 -0.70 -2.61 -9.75
N VAL A 198 -0.81 -3.66 -8.95
CA VAL A 198 0.32 -4.47 -8.45
C VAL A 198 0.30 -5.90 -9.02
N GLY A 199 -0.54 -6.17 -10.03
CA GLY A 199 -0.83 -7.52 -10.50
C GLY A 199 -1.93 -8.22 -9.67
N GLY A 200 -2.47 -9.31 -10.21
CA GLY A 200 -3.45 -10.11 -9.47
C GLY A 200 -4.85 -9.50 -9.41
N HIS A 201 -5.34 -8.91 -10.51
CA HIS A 201 -6.72 -8.39 -10.61
C HIS A 201 -7.77 -9.47 -10.28
N ALA A 202 -7.48 -10.72 -10.60
CA ALA A 202 -8.32 -11.86 -10.25
C ALA A 202 -8.54 -12.03 -8.74
N TYR A 203 -7.73 -11.36 -7.92
CA TYR A 203 -7.70 -11.39 -6.46
C TYR A 203 -8.12 -10.04 -5.83
N ALA A 204 -8.86 -9.20 -6.58
CA ALA A 204 -9.27 -7.85 -6.16
C ALA A 204 -9.80 -7.79 -4.72
N GLY A 205 -9.43 -6.71 -4.02
CA GLY A 205 -9.19 -6.75 -2.58
C GLY A 205 -7.70 -6.97 -2.27
N ASN A 206 -6.82 -6.45 -3.12
CA ASN A 206 -5.37 -6.57 -2.97
C ASN A 206 -4.88 -5.57 -1.92
N VAL A 207 -4.33 -6.10 -0.82
CA VAL A 207 -3.78 -5.33 0.29
C VAL A 207 -2.32 -5.70 0.48
N LEU A 208 -1.44 -4.71 0.48
CA LEU A 208 0.01 -4.87 0.62
C LEU A 208 0.44 -4.20 1.92
N MET A 209 1.16 -4.94 2.76
CA MET A 209 1.51 -4.47 4.10
C MET A 209 3.02 -4.34 4.23
N TYR A 210 3.47 -3.21 4.76
CA TYR A 210 4.87 -2.89 4.98
C TYR A 210 5.08 -2.40 6.42
N PRO A 211 6.21 -2.77 7.06
CA PRO A 211 7.40 -3.41 6.49
C PRO A 211 7.35 -4.95 6.42
N GLN A 212 6.23 -5.60 6.76
CA GLN A 212 6.13 -7.08 6.75
C GLN A 212 6.26 -7.69 5.34
N MET A 213 5.91 -6.92 4.30
CA MET A 213 5.82 -7.32 2.89
C MET A 213 4.85 -8.47 2.59
N ASP A 214 3.88 -8.71 3.47
CA ASP A 214 2.80 -9.64 3.22
C ASP A 214 1.73 -9.02 2.35
N TRP A 215 1.30 -9.78 1.34
CA TRP A 215 0.26 -9.36 0.41
C TRP A 215 -0.93 -10.29 0.52
N PHE A 216 -2.11 -9.70 0.54
CA PHE A 216 -3.38 -10.38 0.67
C PHE A 216 -4.25 -10.10 -0.57
N GLY A 217 -5.14 -11.04 -0.88
CA GLY A 217 -6.15 -10.91 -1.92
C GLY A 217 -7.52 -11.25 -1.36
N TYR A 218 -8.57 -10.87 -2.08
CA TYR A 218 -9.95 -11.05 -1.64
C TYR A 218 -10.28 -10.42 -0.28
N VAL A 219 -9.50 -9.45 0.18
CA VAL A 219 -9.82 -8.68 1.39
C VAL A 219 -11.14 -7.93 1.16
N SER A 220 -11.94 -7.89 2.21
CA SER A 220 -13.30 -7.36 2.24
C SER A 220 -13.54 -6.73 3.63
N PRO A 221 -14.62 -5.95 3.82
CA PRO A 221 -14.84 -5.18 5.05
C PRO A 221 -14.82 -6.00 6.34
N GLU A 222 -15.20 -7.28 6.31
CA GLU A 222 -15.15 -8.18 7.46
C GLU A 222 -13.72 -8.44 7.98
N HIS A 223 -12.72 -8.34 7.11
CA HIS A 223 -11.30 -8.60 7.43
C HIS A 223 -10.56 -7.35 7.94
N VAL A 224 -11.19 -6.16 7.91
CA VAL A 224 -10.55 -4.87 8.22
C VAL A 224 -9.87 -4.89 9.59
N LYS A 225 -10.52 -5.45 10.60
CA LYS A 225 -9.96 -5.52 11.96
C LYS A 225 -8.68 -6.34 11.98
N SER A 226 -8.70 -7.51 11.37
CA SER A 226 -7.59 -8.45 11.31
C SER A 226 -6.42 -7.88 10.50
N VAL A 227 -6.70 -7.13 9.42
CA VAL A 227 -5.66 -6.41 8.66
C VAL A 227 -4.96 -5.38 9.54
N ILE A 228 -5.71 -4.59 10.31
CA ILE A 228 -5.13 -3.61 11.24
C ILE A 228 -4.34 -4.31 12.35
N ASP A 229 -4.85 -5.40 12.90
CA ASP A 229 -4.17 -6.18 13.95
C ASP A 229 -2.86 -6.76 13.44
N HIS A 230 -2.85 -7.39 12.25
CA HIS A 230 -1.64 -7.90 11.60
C HIS A 230 -0.61 -6.79 11.38
N SER A 231 -1.06 -5.62 10.92
CA SER A 231 -0.18 -4.47 10.68
C SER A 231 0.45 -3.96 11.97
N SER A 232 -0.39 -3.76 12.99
CA SER A 232 -0.04 -3.09 14.24
C SER A 232 0.82 -3.95 15.14
N SER A 233 0.59 -5.26 15.12
CA SER A 233 1.24 -6.21 16.02
C SER A 233 2.78 -6.17 15.92
N GLY A 234 3.32 -5.83 14.74
CA GLY A 234 4.76 -5.92 14.47
C GLY A 234 5.31 -7.34 14.66
N LYS A 235 4.42 -8.33 14.80
CA LYS A 235 4.77 -9.70 15.11
C LYS A 235 5.18 -10.43 13.84
N ALA A 236 5.93 -11.49 14.06
CA ALA A 236 6.44 -12.33 12.99
C ALA A 236 5.27 -12.91 12.16
N LYS A 237 5.55 -13.21 10.89
CA LYS A 237 4.60 -13.68 9.88
C LYS A 237 3.75 -14.87 10.37
N GLU A 238 4.29 -15.63 11.32
CA GLU A 238 3.74 -16.82 11.96
C GLU A 238 2.55 -16.55 12.90
N GLU A 239 2.33 -15.30 13.31
CA GLU A 239 1.21 -14.89 14.18
C GLU A 239 0.03 -14.25 13.42
N MET A 240 -0.06 -14.51 12.12
CA MET A 240 -1.14 -14.01 11.25
C MET A 240 -2.54 -14.40 11.76
N PRO A 241 -3.50 -13.46 11.82
CA PRO A 241 -4.88 -13.74 12.17
C PRO A 241 -5.49 -14.85 11.31
N GLU A 242 -6.31 -15.71 11.92
CA GLU A 242 -6.83 -16.93 11.29
C GLU A 242 -7.61 -16.65 10.00
N ASP A 243 -8.44 -15.61 10.01
CA ASP A 243 -9.25 -15.19 8.86
C ASP A 243 -8.40 -14.60 7.72
N LEU A 244 -7.17 -14.15 7.98
CA LEU A 244 -6.25 -13.67 6.95
C LEU A 244 -5.40 -14.76 6.32
N LYS A 245 -5.22 -15.92 6.98
CA LYS A 245 -4.36 -16.99 6.46
C LYS A 245 -4.80 -17.48 5.09
N SER A 246 -6.10 -17.66 4.91
CA SER A 246 -6.69 -18.09 3.63
C SER A 246 -6.60 -17.03 2.53
N LEU A 247 -6.36 -15.76 2.91
CA LEU A 247 -6.27 -14.62 2.01
C LEU A 247 -4.83 -14.27 1.63
N TRP A 248 -3.84 -14.89 2.28
CA TRP A 248 -2.43 -14.60 2.04
C TRP A 248 -2.00 -15.09 0.66
N ARG A 249 -1.54 -14.15 -0.16
CA ARG A 249 -1.07 -14.41 -1.53
C ARG A 249 0.40 -14.78 -1.58
N GLY A 250 1.19 -14.24 -0.67
CA GLY A 250 2.64 -14.28 -0.77
C GLY A 250 3.31 -13.15 0.00
N ASN A 251 4.64 -13.24 0.04
CA ASN A 251 5.51 -12.20 0.57
C ASN A 251 6.56 -11.88 -0.50
N ILE A 252 6.83 -10.60 -0.73
CA ILE A 252 7.66 -10.16 -1.86
C ILE A 252 9.13 -10.59 -1.73
N HIS A 253 9.63 -10.83 -0.51
CA HIS A 253 11.01 -11.27 -0.28
C HIS A 253 11.20 -12.78 -0.39
N LEU A 254 10.11 -13.54 -0.36
CA LEU A 254 10.18 -14.99 -0.47
C LEU A 254 10.10 -15.41 -1.93
N ASN A 255 11.00 -16.31 -2.33
CA ASN A 255 10.89 -16.99 -3.62
C ASN A 255 9.62 -17.86 -3.68
N LYS A 256 9.30 -18.39 -4.87
CA LYS A 256 8.03 -19.12 -5.07
C LYS A 256 7.90 -20.37 -4.22
N ASP A 257 8.99 -21.06 -3.92
CA ASP A 257 8.96 -22.29 -3.14
C ASP A 257 8.87 -21.99 -1.65
N GLU A 258 9.63 -21.00 -1.16
CA GLU A 258 9.49 -20.47 0.21
C GLU A 258 8.06 -19.97 0.50
N GLN A 259 7.42 -19.33 -0.48
CA GLN A 259 6.01 -18.92 -0.35
C GLN A 259 5.08 -20.12 -0.21
N LYS A 260 5.29 -21.21 -0.97
CA LYS A 260 4.47 -22.43 -0.86
C LYS A 260 4.70 -23.15 0.45
N GLU A 261 5.96 -23.25 0.88
CA GLU A 261 6.34 -23.85 2.16
C GLU A 261 5.70 -23.11 3.31
N PHE A 262 5.80 -21.78 3.33
CA PHE A 262 5.11 -20.98 4.34
C PHE A 262 3.59 -21.15 4.28
N TYR A 263 2.99 -21.17 3.09
CA TYR A 263 1.56 -21.43 2.99
C TYR A 263 1.17 -22.79 3.60
N ALA A 264 2.02 -23.81 3.43
CA ALA A 264 1.79 -25.13 4.02
C ALA A 264 1.81 -25.09 5.55
N THR A 265 2.62 -24.22 6.19
CA THR A 265 2.64 -24.08 7.65
C THR A 265 1.41 -23.36 8.20
N LEU A 266 0.82 -22.42 7.44
CA LEU A 266 -0.40 -21.70 7.86
C LEU A 266 -1.60 -22.63 8.09
N ASN A 267 -1.66 -23.76 7.39
CA ASN A 267 -2.80 -24.69 7.37
C ASN A 267 -2.59 -25.97 8.22
N GLN A 268 -1.54 -26.03 9.05
CA GLN A 268 -1.23 -27.19 9.90
C GLN A 268 -1.86 -27.14 11.30
N LYS A 269 -3.07 -26.59 11.46
CA LYS A 269 -3.78 -26.56 12.75
C LYS A 269 -5.11 -27.29 12.70
#